data_AF-A0A7X9RMQ9-F1
#
_entry.id   AF-A0A7X9RMQ9-F1
#
_cell.length_a   1.000
_cell.length_b   1.000
_cell.length_c   1.000
_cell.angle_alpha   90.00
_cell.angle_beta   90.00
_cell.angle_gamma   90.00
#
_symmetry.space_group_name_H-M   'P 1'
#
loop_
_entity.id
_entity.type
_entity.pdbx_description
1 polymer ?
#
loop_
_entity_poly.entity_id
_entity_poly.type
_entity_poly.pdbx_seq_one_letter_code
_entity_poly.pdbx_strand_id
1 'polypeptide(L)'
;MPYGYPQFKYYTIDYKQLEQYFIRQVNNNLFHSKRLNTTYINEFLNLLRKHDIEYTKINKNKYLQKEIFKQPMNFDEQMLYIQFNVTNIISDISANKHKYITRNINLLKNDLNNYFWTPPRENIYSNNSSIPIIAIPFYRENSNWLIVDGNHRLKSYIKNNVTEIPIAHILPQYMLSSSFYCSEFDKILYSFLFDITTLANAKYYDNLSDKKLLDNSLIQYFTDTFS
;
A
#
# COMPACT_ATOMS: atom_id res chain seq x y z
N MET A 1 -9.21 8.57 -14.52
CA MET A 1 -8.70 7.24 -14.84
C MET A 1 -7.38 7.05 -14.15
N PRO A 2 -7.21 6.03 -13.30
CA PRO A 2 -5.89 5.65 -12.82
C PRO A 2 -5.00 5.28 -14.01
N TYR A 3 -3.71 5.50 -13.86
CA TYR A 3 -2.75 5.39 -14.95
C TYR A 3 -1.65 4.42 -14.57
N GLY A 4 -1.42 3.38 -15.36
CA GLY A 4 -0.31 2.47 -15.09
C GLY A 4 1.01 3.02 -15.64
N TYR A 5 1.89 3.53 -14.78
CA TYR A 5 3.30 3.69 -15.14
C TYR A 5 3.99 2.31 -15.15
N PRO A 6 4.92 2.02 -16.09
CA PRO A 6 5.38 2.83 -17.22
C PRO A 6 4.64 2.55 -18.55
N GLN A 7 3.55 1.77 -18.56
CA GLN A 7 2.84 1.47 -19.81
C GLN A 7 2.05 2.65 -20.39
N PHE A 8 1.88 3.73 -19.62
CA PHE A 8 1.22 4.98 -20.03
C PHE A 8 -0.23 4.79 -20.53
N LYS A 9 -0.90 3.70 -20.11
CA LYS A 9 -2.29 3.42 -20.46
C LYS A 9 -3.22 3.81 -19.32
N TYR A 10 -4.21 4.63 -19.65
CA TYR A 10 -5.38 4.82 -18.83
C TYR A 10 -6.18 3.52 -18.80
N TYR A 11 -6.77 3.20 -17.66
CA TYR A 11 -7.77 2.15 -17.56
C TYR A 11 -9.04 2.70 -16.92
N THR A 12 -10.18 2.18 -17.36
CA THR A 12 -11.48 2.46 -16.76
C THR A 12 -11.66 1.63 -15.49
N ILE A 13 -12.27 2.23 -14.47
CA ILE A 13 -12.67 1.56 -13.25
C ILE A 13 -14.18 1.30 -13.34
N ASP A 14 -14.60 0.05 -13.23
CA ASP A 14 -15.99 -0.29 -12.92
C ASP A 14 -16.22 -0.14 -11.42
N TYR A 15 -16.69 1.04 -11.01
CA TYR A 15 -16.99 1.32 -9.60
C TYR A 15 -18.12 0.46 -9.05
N LYS A 16 -19.05 0.00 -9.90
CA LYS A 16 -20.15 -0.86 -9.46
C LYS A 16 -19.62 -2.26 -9.14
N GLN A 17 -18.71 -2.78 -9.95
CA GLN A 17 -18.01 -4.03 -9.66
C GLN A 17 -17.16 -3.92 -8.39
N LEU A 18 -16.40 -2.83 -8.23
CA LEU A 18 -15.63 -2.59 -7.00
C LEU A 18 -16.51 -2.52 -5.76
N GLU A 19 -17.63 -1.82 -5.84
CA GLU A 19 -18.61 -1.75 -4.74
C GLU A 19 -19.09 -3.15 -4.35
N GLN A 20 -19.51 -3.95 -5.33
CA GLN A 20 -19.95 -5.32 -5.10
C GLN A 20 -18.84 -6.19 -4.49
N TYR A 21 -17.60 -6.06 -4.99
CA TYR A 21 -16.45 -6.75 -4.43
C TYR A 21 -16.26 -6.38 -2.95
N PHE A 22 -16.16 -5.10 -2.63
CA PHE A 22 -15.86 -4.66 -1.26
C PHE A 22 -17.00 -4.96 -0.30
N ILE A 23 -18.26 -4.73 -0.71
CA ILE A 23 -19.42 -5.12 0.10
C ILE A 23 -19.38 -6.63 0.39
N ARG A 24 -19.03 -7.47 -0.60
CA ARG A 24 -18.93 -8.92 -0.40
C ARG A 24 -17.79 -9.31 0.54
N GLN A 25 -16.61 -8.72 0.39
CA GLN A 25 -15.46 -9.00 1.28
C GLN A 25 -15.69 -8.51 2.71
N VAL A 26 -16.39 -7.39 2.86
CA VAL A 26 -16.63 -6.74 4.15
C VAL A 26 -17.92 -7.23 4.82
N ASN A 27 -18.76 -7.99 4.11
CA ASN A 27 -20.11 -8.33 4.56
C ASN A 27 -20.10 -9.00 5.95
N ASN A 28 -20.65 -8.28 6.93
CA ASN A 28 -20.78 -8.58 8.37
C ASN A 28 -19.52 -8.49 9.24
N ASN A 29 -18.33 -8.23 8.68
CA ASN A 29 -17.09 -8.39 9.44
C ASN A 29 -16.38 -7.10 9.81
N LEU A 30 -16.62 -5.95 9.17
CA LEU A 30 -15.92 -4.71 9.55
C LEU A 30 -16.62 -3.96 10.68
N PHE A 31 -17.93 -3.76 10.58
CA PHE A 31 -18.77 -3.17 11.65
C PHE A 31 -19.91 -4.12 12.04
N HIS A 32 -20.44 -3.98 13.26
CA HIS A 32 -21.65 -4.67 13.70
C HIS A 32 -22.88 -4.18 12.93
N SER A 33 -22.95 -2.88 12.62
CA SER A 33 -24.01 -2.30 11.82
C SER A 33 -23.81 -2.55 10.32
N LYS A 34 -24.74 -3.29 9.69
CA LYS A 34 -24.78 -3.47 8.23
C LYS A 34 -24.88 -2.14 7.48
N ARG A 35 -25.69 -1.21 7.99
CA ARG A 35 -25.83 0.14 7.41
C ARG A 35 -24.49 0.86 7.43
N LEU A 36 -23.76 0.77 8.55
CA LEU A 36 -22.45 1.42 8.68
C LEU A 36 -21.43 0.84 7.71
N ASN A 37 -21.40 -0.50 7.54
CA ASN A 37 -20.56 -1.13 6.51
C ASN A 37 -20.83 -0.53 5.13
N THR A 38 -22.10 -0.45 4.70
CA THR A 38 -22.43 0.12 3.38
C THR A 38 -22.04 1.59 3.27
N THR A 39 -22.37 2.42 4.27
CA THR A 39 -22.00 3.85 4.27
C THR A 39 -20.49 4.02 4.18
N TYR A 40 -19.73 3.29 4.98
CA TYR A 40 -18.27 3.35 5.00
C TYR A 40 -17.64 3.03 3.63
N ILE A 41 -18.07 1.94 3.00
CA ILE A 41 -17.57 1.55 1.68
C ILE A 41 -17.93 2.58 0.62
N ASN A 42 -19.16 3.10 0.66
CA ASN A 42 -19.62 4.10 -0.31
C ASN A 42 -18.85 5.41 -0.21
N GLU A 43 -18.53 5.86 1.01
CA GLU A 43 -17.72 7.07 1.21
C GLU A 43 -16.32 6.91 0.59
N PHE A 44 -15.65 5.76 0.82
CA PHE A 44 -14.36 5.50 0.18
C PHE A 44 -14.44 5.45 -1.35
N LEU A 45 -15.47 4.80 -1.91
CA LEU A 45 -15.66 4.75 -3.35
C LEU A 45 -15.97 6.12 -3.96
N ASN A 46 -16.69 6.97 -3.23
CA ASN A 46 -16.94 8.35 -3.63
C ASN A 46 -15.64 9.17 -3.65
N LEU A 47 -14.78 9.02 -2.63
CA LEU A 47 -13.45 9.64 -2.60
C LEU A 47 -12.58 9.17 -3.77
N LEU A 48 -12.53 7.86 -4.02
CA LEU A 48 -11.81 7.30 -5.17
C LEU A 48 -12.34 7.89 -6.49
N ARG A 49 -13.66 7.90 -6.69
CA ARG A 49 -14.29 8.45 -7.91
C ARG A 49 -13.99 9.92 -8.13
N LYS A 50 -13.95 10.72 -7.07
CA LYS A 50 -13.60 12.15 -7.13
C LYS A 50 -12.17 12.35 -7.64
N HIS A 51 -11.20 11.62 -7.07
CA HIS A 51 -9.78 11.78 -7.42
C HIS A 51 -9.36 11.01 -8.69
N ASP A 52 -10.18 10.07 -9.14
CA ASP A 52 -10.05 9.42 -10.45
C ASP A 52 -10.17 10.43 -11.59
N ILE A 53 -11.06 11.42 -11.48
CA ILE A 53 -11.22 12.48 -12.49
C ILE A 53 -9.98 13.37 -12.55
N GLU A 54 -9.39 13.71 -11.40
CA GLU A 54 -8.20 14.57 -11.30
C GLU A 54 -6.93 13.89 -11.86
N TYR A 55 -6.85 12.55 -11.74
CA TYR A 55 -5.75 11.74 -12.26
C TYR A 55 -5.54 11.95 -13.79
N THR A 56 -6.61 12.23 -14.53
CA THR A 56 -6.55 12.43 -16.00
C THR A 56 -5.76 13.68 -16.45
N LYS A 57 -5.48 14.62 -15.53
CA LYS A 57 -4.80 15.90 -15.81
C LYS A 57 -3.30 15.89 -15.50
N ILE A 58 -2.74 14.75 -15.10
CA ILE A 58 -1.36 14.66 -14.61
C ILE A 58 -0.34 14.84 -15.76
N ASN A 59 0.61 15.75 -15.56
CA ASN A 59 1.69 16.04 -16.51
C ASN A 59 2.71 14.88 -16.59
N LYS A 60 2.73 14.19 -17.73
CA LYS A 60 3.60 13.02 -18.03
C LYS A 60 5.09 13.31 -17.79
N ASN A 61 5.55 14.55 -17.98
CA ASN A 61 6.95 14.92 -17.84
C ASN A 61 7.46 14.87 -16.39
N LYS A 62 6.57 15.00 -15.39
CA LYS A 62 6.94 15.00 -13.96
C LYS A 62 7.35 13.62 -13.43
N TYR A 63 7.02 12.54 -14.16
CA TYR A 63 7.20 11.16 -13.71
C TYR A 63 8.29 10.39 -14.46
N LEU A 64 8.79 10.92 -15.58
CA LEU A 64 9.85 10.29 -16.38
C LEU A 64 11.20 10.17 -15.63
N GLN A 65 11.42 10.96 -14.58
CA GLN A 65 12.66 10.96 -13.78
C GLN A 65 12.51 10.27 -12.42
N LYS A 66 11.35 9.68 -12.13
CA LYS A 66 11.06 9.09 -10.81
C LYS A 66 11.05 7.58 -10.91
N GLU A 67 11.64 6.93 -9.93
CA GLU A 67 11.48 5.50 -9.70
C GLU A 67 10.11 5.24 -9.10
N ILE A 68 9.31 4.43 -9.79
CA ILE A 68 7.94 4.11 -9.42
C ILE A 68 7.83 2.60 -9.20
N PHE A 69 7.41 2.21 -7.99
CA PHE A 69 7.01 0.84 -7.70
C PHE A 69 5.51 0.69 -7.92
N LYS A 70 5.12 -0.39 -8.61
CA LYS A 70 3.73 -0.65 -8.99
C LYS A 70 3.26 -1.96 -8.36
N GLN A 71 2.29 -1.88 -7.46
CA GLN A 71 1.67 -3.04 -6.85
C GLN A 71 0.33 -3.35 -7.54
N PRO A 72 0.21 -4.47 -8.29
CA PRO A 72 -1.08 -4.90 -8.84
C PRO A 72 -2.01 -5.42 -7.73
N MET A 73 -3.27 -5.02 -7.82
CA MET A 73 -4.35 -5.38 -6.92
C MET A 73 -5.52 -5.92 -7.74
N ASN A 74 -5.92 -7.17 -7.46
CA ASN A 74 -7.00 -7.84 -8.17
C ASN A 74 -8.28 -7.76 -7.35
N PHE A 75 -9.36 -7.31 -8.00
CA PHE A 75 -10.70 -7.17 -7.46
C PHE A 75 -11.65 -7.88 -8.43
N ASP A 76 -11.79 -9.20 -8.26
CA ASP A 76 -12.41 -10.10 -9.23
C ASP A 76 -11.79 -9.96 -10.63
N GLU A 77 -12.57 -9.52 -11.61
CA GLU A 77 -12.15 -9.38 -13.02
C GLU A 77 -11.42 -8.05 -13.28
N GLN A 78 -11.34 -7.17 -12.27
CA GLN A 78 -10.71 -5.86 -12.41
C GLN A 78 -9.37 -5.79 -11.68
N MET A 79 -8.32 -5.38 -12.41
CA MET A 79 -7.01 -5.10 -11.84
C MET A 79 -6.82 -3.59 -11.68
N LEU A 80 -6.56 -3.15 -10.45
CA LEU A 80 -6.06 -1.81 -10.15
C LEU A 80 -4.56 -1.88 -9.84
N TYR A 81 -3.92 -0.72 -9.78
CA TYR A 81 -2.53 -0.59 -9.36
C TYR A 81 -2.40 0.51 -8.31
N ILE A 82 -1.60 0.23 -7.28
CA ILE A 82 -1.13 1.25 -6.34
C ILE A 82 0.30 1.59 -6.75
N GLN A 83 0.55 2.88 -6.97
CA GLN A 83 1.85 3.36 -7.41
C GLN A 83 2.52 4.21 -6.34
N PHE A 84 3.71 3.76 -5.96
CA PHE A 84 4.55 4.40 -4.98
C PHE A 84 5.71 5.12 -5.68
N ASN A 85 5.93 6.37 -5.30
CA ASN A 85 7.06 7.16 -5.74
C ASN A 85 8.27 6.85 -4.86
N VAL A 86 9.02 5.82 -5.25
CA VAL A 86 10.18 5.30 -4.52
C VAL A 86 11.26 6.36 -4.36
N THR A 87 11.47 7.21 -5.36
CA THR A 87 12.42 8.33 -5.26
C THR A 87 12.10 9.25 -4.08
N ASN A 88 10.82 9.59 -3.88
CA ASN A 88 10.41 10.43 -2.75
C ASN A 88 10.57 9.68 -1.42
N ILE A 89 10.23 8.39 -1.37
CA ILE A 89 10.40 7.57 -0.16
C ILE A 89 11.89 7.52 0.23
N ILE A 90 12.80 7.26 -0.72
CA ILE A 90 14.26 7.26 -0.48
C ILE A 90 14.74 8.63 0.01
N SER A 91 14.28 9.72 -0.63
CA SER A 91 14.65 11.08 -0.24
C SER A 91 14.21 11.39 1.20
N ASP A 92 13.02 10.96 1.57
CA ASP A 92 12.44 11.19 2.88
C ASP A 92 13.16 10.38 3.98
N ILE A 93 13.46 9.10 3.73
CA ILE A 93 14.31 8.26 4.59
C ILE A 93 15.67 8.93 4.80
N SER A 94 16.28 9.45 3.73
CA SER A 94 17.60 10.07 3.76
C SER A 94 17.62 11.39 4.53
N ALA A 95 16.56 12.21 4.39
CA ALA A 95 16.46 13.53 4.99
C ALA A 95 16.05 13.49 6.48
N ASN A 96 15.09 12.64 6.84
CA ASN A 96 14.43 12.71 8.14
C ASN A 96 15.06 11.81 9.23
N LYS A 97 16.17 11.11 8.94
CA LYS A 97 16.72 10.04 9.80
C LYS A 97 15.60 9.15 10.36
N HIS A 98 14.62 8.79 9.53
CA HIS A 98 13.55 7.90 9.99
C HIS A 98 14.20 6.69 10.63
N LYS A 99 13.75 6.33 11.84
CA LYS A 99 14.23 5.14 12.54
C LYS A 99 13.82 3.92 11.72
N TYR A 100 14.65 3.54 10.76
CA TYR A 100 14.56 2.23 10.16
C TYR A 100 15.10 1.22 11.14
N ILE A 101 14.36 0.13 11.31
CA ILE A 101 14.81 -0.98 12.13
C ILE A 101 15.62 -1.90 11.23
N THR A 102 16.95 -1.82 11.32
CA THR A 102 17.82 -2.85 10.72
C THR A 102 17.49 -4.19 11.38
N ARG A 103 17.11 -5.18 10.57
CA ARG A 103 16.79 -6.53 11.05
C ARG A 103 17.88 -7.51 10.62
N ASN A 104 18.43 -8.27 11.57
CA ASN A 104 19.16 -9.51 11.27
C ASN A 104 18.19 -10.50 10.65
N ILE A 105 18.63 -11.20 9.61
CA ILE A 105 17.78 -11.95 8.70
C ILE A 105 18.08 -13.44 8.63
N ASN A 106 18.78 -13.96 9.63
CA ASN A 106 18.83 -15.40 9.93
C ASN A 106 17.44 -16.06 10.08
N LEU A 107 16.36 -15.27 10.11
CA LEU A 107 14.96 -15.71 10.16
C LEU A 107 14.26 -15.78 8.78
N LEU A 108 14.86 -15.35 7.66
CA LEU A 108 14.16 -15.18 6.37
C LEU A 108 13.51 -16.44 5.79
N LYS A 109 13.97 -17.66 6.08
CA LYS A 109 13.25 -18.84 5.54
C LYS A 109 11.82 -18.93 6.06
N ASN A 110 11.56 -18.44 7.28
CA ASN A 110 10.22 -18.41 7.88
C ASN A 110 9.60 -17.00 7.87
N ASP A 111 10.41 -15.93 8.00
CA ASP A 111 9.96 -14.53 8.02
C ASP A 111 9.79 -13.90 6.64
N LEU A 112 10.28 -14.49 5.53
CA LEU A 112 9.94 -13.99 4.18
C LEU A 112 8.44 -14.01 3.94
N ASN A 113 7.70 -14.92 4.59
CA ASN A 113 6.24 -14.94 4.51
C ASN A 113 5.63 -13.62 5.02
N ASN A 114 6.34 -12.90 5.90
CA ASN A 114 5.93 -11.60 6.42
C ASN A 114 6.14 -10.45 5.41
N TYR A 115 6.91 -10.67 4.34
CA TYR A 115 7.21 -9.69 3.31
C TYR A 115 6.65 -10.12 1.96
N PHE A 116 5.72 -9.35 1.43
CA PHE A 116 5.30 -9.44 0.05
C PHE A 116 6.36 -8.79 -0.84
N TRP A 117 6.92 -9.56 -1.76
CA TRP A 117 7.92 -9.06 -2.72
C TRP A 117 7.85 -9.86 -4.01
N THR A 118 8.28 -9.25 -5.11
CA THR A 118 8.32 -9.91 -6.41
C THR A 118 9.78 -10.13 -6.80
N PRO A 119 10.27 -11.38 -6.86
CA PRO A 119 11.65 -11.63 -7.26
C PRO A 119 11.87 -11.15 -8.70
N PRO A 120 12.88 -10.30 -8.96
CA PRO A 120 13.13 -9.82 -10.31
C PRO A 120 13.53 -10.99 -11.21
N ARG A 121 13.09 -10.97 -12.47
CA ARG A 121 13.39 -12.02 -13.45
C ARG A 121 14.89 -12.10 -13.73
N GLU A 122 15.54 -10.95 -13.86
CA GLU A 122 16.97 -10.86 -14.16
C GLU A 122 17.82 -10.82 -12.88
N ASN A 123 18.96 -11.49 -12.94
CA ASN A 123 20.00 -11.40 -11.91
C ASN A 123 20.87 -10.18 -12.19
N ILE A 124 20.31 -8.99 -12.04
CA ILE A 124 21.11 -7.77 -12.06
C ILE A 124 21.84 -7.70 -10.71
N TYR A 125 23.17 -7.74 -10.74
CA TYR A 125 24.00 -7.49 -9.57
C TYR A 125 23.85 -6.01 -9.20
N SER A 126 22.99 -5.70 -8.23
CA SER A 126 22.95 -4.35 -7.67
C SER A 126 24.05 -4.23 -6.60
N ASN A 127 25.16 -3.57 -6.96
CA ASN A 127 26.33 -3.42 -6.09
C ASN A 127 26.18 -2.34 -5.00
N ASN A 128 25.07 -1.60 -4.95
CA ASN A 128 24.95 -0.50 -4.00
C ASN A 128 24.28 -0.98 -2.68
N SER A 129 25.10 -1.50 -1.77
CA SER A 129 24.71 -1.97 -0.44
C SER A 129 24.37 -0.87 0.56
N SER A 130 24.58 0.41 0.19
CA SER A 130 24.41 1.56 1.09
C SER A 130 22.95 1.95 1.34
N ILE A 131 22.02 1.60 0.44
CA ILE A 131 20.60 1.88 0.59
C ILE A 131 19.91 0.63 1.15
N PRO A 132 19.17 0.74 2.28
CA PRO A 132 18.41 -0.40 2.81
C PRO A 132 17.35 -0.89 1.80
N ILE A 133 16.89 -2.12 1.97
CA ILE A 133 15.63 -2.57 1.36
C ILE A 133 14.50 -1.78 1.99
N ILE A 134 13.55 -1.27 1.21
CA ILE A 134 12.46 -0.45 1.74
C ILE A 134 11.19 -1.28 1.78
N ALA A 135 10.62 -1.38 2.96
CA ALA A 135 9.38 -2.09 3.25
C ALA A 135 8.34 -1.13 3.83
N ILE A 136 7.12 -1.17 3.28
CA ILE A 136 5.98 -0.40 3.78
C ILE A 136 4.93 -1.34 4.37
N PRO A 137 4.07 -0.89 5.28
CA PRO A 137 3.00 -1.72 5.84
C PRO A 137 2.06 -2.16 4.72
N PHE A 138 1.74 -3.44 4.67
CA PHE A 138 0.85 -3.99 3.66
C PHE A 138 0.31 -5.34 4.13
N TYR A 139 -0.93 -5.34 4.60
CA TYR A 139 -1.59 -6.53 5.09
C TYR A 139 -2.27 -7.25 3.94
N ARG A 140 -1.59 -8.27 3.40
CA ARG A 140 -2.14 -9.10 2.34
C ARG A 140 -1.68 -10.53 2.54
N GLU A 141 -2.63 -11.46 2.44
CA GLU A 141 -2.40 -12.89 2.66
C GLU A 141 -1.77 -13.11 4.05
N ASN A 142 -0.50 -13.49 4.11
CA ASN A 142 0.24 -13.72 5.35
C ASN A 142 1.38 -12.70 5.57
N SER A 143 1.45 -11.68 4.72
CA SER A 143 2.48 -10.65 4.78
C SER A 143 1.96 -9.40 5.47
N ASN A 144 2.79 -8.79 6.33
CA ASN A 144 2.51 -7.49 6.95
C ASN A 144 3.29 -6.35 6.28
N TRP A 145 4.22 -6.67 5.39
CA TRP A 145 5.11 -5.72 4.73
C TRP A 145 5.13 -5.93 3.22
N LEU A 146 5.25 -4.84 2.46
CA LEU A 146 5.47 -4.84 1.02
C LEU A 146 6.83 -4.22 0.71
N ILE A 147 7.67 -4.94 -0.03
CA ILE A 147 8.97 -4.46 -0.47
C ILE A 147 8.81 -3.61 -1.73
N VAL A 148 8.96 -2.30 -1.56
CA VAL A 148 8.81 -1.30 -2.63
C VAL A 148 10.13 -0.92 -3.29
N ASP A 149 11.26 -1.13 -2.59
CA ASP A 149 12.61 -0.96 -3.16
C ASP A 149 13.57 -2.02 -2.61
N GLY A 150 14.54 -2.42 -3.43
CA GLY A 150 15.57 -3.38 -3.07
C GLY A 150 15.24 -4.83 -3.41
N ASN A 151 14.25 -5.09 -4.28
CA ASN A 151 13.91 -6.45 -4.75
C ASN A 151 15.12 -7.20 -5.36
N HIS A 152 15.97 -6.50 -6.14
CA HIS A 152 17.22 -7.07 -6.66
C HIS A 152 18.26 -7.32 -5.57
N ARG A 153 18.42 -6.39 -4.61
CA ARG A 153 19.30 -6.54 -3.43
C ARG A 153 18.88 -7.75 -2.60
N LEU A 154 17.59 -7.86 -2.29
CA LEU A 154 17.03 -8.98 -1.55
C LEU A 154 17.28 -10.32 -2.26
N LYS A 155 17.03 -10.40 -3.57
CA LYS A 155 17.33 -11.60 -4.36
C LYS A 155 18.81 -11.98 -4.27
N SER A 156 19.71 -11.00 -4.36
CA SER A 156 21.15 -11.21 -4.23
C SER A 156 21.53 -11.71 -2.84
N TYR A 157 20.99 -11.09 -1.78
CA TYR A 157 21.24 -11.51 -0.40
C TYR A 157 20.76 -12.93 -0.11
N ILE A 158 19.56 -13.29 -0.58
CA ILE A 158 19.03 -14.67 -0.48
C ILE A 158 19.95 -15.65 -1.20
N LYS A 159 20.38 -15.34 -2.43
CA LYS A 159 21.28 -16.20 -3.22
C LYS A 159 22.63 -16.42 -2.54
N ASN A 160 23.16 -15.37 -1.91
CA ASN A 160 24.47 -15.40 -1.27
C ASN A 160 24.41 -15.85 0.21
N ASN A 161 23.25 -16.30 0.70
CA ASN A 161 23.02 -16.68 2.10
C ASN A 161 23.48 -15.60 3.10
N VAL A 162 23.28 -14.33 2.74
CA VAL A 162 23.61 -13.21 3.63
C VAL A 162 22.67 -13.24 4.83
N THR A 163 23.27 -13.24 6.02
CA THR A 163 22.58 -13.45 7.30
C THR A 163 21.99 -12.16 7.87
N GLU A 164 22.48 -11.00 7.44
CA GLU A 164 22.04 -9.69 7.90
C GLU A 164 21.87 -8.76 6.72
N ILE A 165 20.68 -8.18 6.59
CA ILE A 165 20.41 -7.22 5.51
C ILE A 165 19.76 -5.97 6.08
N PRO A 166 20.18 -4.78 5.64
CA PRO A 166 19.54 -3.55 6.07
C PRO A 166 18.14 -3.45 5.44
N ILE A 167 17.11 -3.41 6.28
CA ILE A 167 15.71 -3.13 5.89
C ILE A 167 15.26 -1.84 6.59
N ALA A 168 14.54 -1.01 5.85
CA ALA A 168 13.83 0.15 6.32
C ALA A 168 12.33 -0.09 6.30
N HIS A 169 11.76 -0.29 7.49
CA HIS A 169 10.32 -0.29 7.72
C HIS A 169 9.82 1.15 7.83
N ILE A 170 9.01 1.58 6.86
CA ILE A 170 8.24 2.82 6.97
C ILE A 170 7.07 2.56 7.92
N LEU A 171 6.94 3.37 8.96
CA LEU A 171 5.84 3.21 9.92
C LEU A 171 4.51 3.69 9.31
N PRO A 172 3.36 3.07 9.67
CA PRO A 172 2.06 3.41 9.09
C PRO A 172 1.70 4.89 9.10
N GLN A 173 2.04 5.63 10.16
CA GLN A 173 1.75 7.06 10.27
C GLN A 173 2.42 7.90 9.17
N TYR A 174 3.54 7.44 8.60
CA TYR A 174 4.22 8.14 7.50
C TYR A 174 3.58 7.83 6.14
N MET A 175 2.83 6.74 6.03
CA MET A 175 2.15 6.35 4.79
C MET A 175 0.96 7.25 4.45
N LEU A 176 0.57 8.19 5.31
CA LEU A 176 -0.40 9.24 4.98
C LEU A 176 0.23 10.41 4.20
N SER A 177 1.56 10.45 4.06
CA SER A 177 2.25 11.46 3.25
C SER A 177 1.88 11.33 1.78
N SER A 178 1.25 12.37 1.21
CA SER A 178 0.88 12.42 -0.21
C SER A 178 2.08 12.31 -1.15
N SER A 179 3.28 12.64 -0.67
CA SER A 179 4.51 12.60 -1.48
C SER A 179 4.99 11.18 -1.82
N PHE A 180 4.55 10.15 -1.10
CA PHE A 180 4.94 8.75 -1.33
C PHE A 180 4.17 8.08 -2.47
N TYR A 181 3.11 8.70 -2.94
CA TYR A 181 2.24 8.16 -3.97
C TYR A 181 2.39 8.93 -5.27
N CYS A 182 2.05 8.26 -6.38
CA CYS A 182 1.97 8.95 -7.67
C CYS A 182 0.73 9.84 -7.81
N SER A 183 -0.29 9.62 -6.98
CA SER A 183 -1.51 10.41 -6.97
C SER A 183 -2.26 10.30 -5.65
N GLU A 184 -3.25 11.18 -5.45
CA GLU A 184 -4.19 11.05 -4.32
C GLU A 184 -5.07 9.81 -4.46
N PHE A 185 -5.38 9.36 -5.69
CA PHE A 185 -6.10 8.10 -5.92
C PHE A 185 -5.33 6.91 -5.35
N ASP A 186 -4.02 6.81 -5.64
CA ASP A 186 -3.16 5.73 -5.12
C ASP A 186 -3.11 5.76 -3.59
N LYS A 187 -3.03 6.95 -2.99
CA LYS A 187 -3.04 7.15 -1.54
C LYS A 187 -4.36 6.70 -0.92
N ILE A 188 -5.50 7.12 -1.48
CA ILE A 188 -6.83 6.76 -0.98
C ILE A 188 -7.04 5.25 -1.11
N LEU A 189 -6.67 4.65 -2.25
CA LEU A 189 -6.81 3.21 -2.47
C LEU A 189 -5.96 2.42 -1.48
N TYR A 190 -4.69 2.80 -1.29
CA TYR A 190 -3.83 2.17 -0.29
C TYR A 190 -4.40 2.33 1.13
N SER A 191 -4.78 3.55 1.51
CA SER A 191 -5.28 3.86 2.84
C SER A 191 -6.52 3.04 3.14
N PHE A 192 -7.45 2.94 2.18
CA PHE A 192 -8.65 2.13 2.30
C PHE A 192 -8.33 0.64 2.57
N LEU A 193 -7.45 0.04 1.79
CA LEU A 193 -7.09 -1.38 1.93
C LEU A 193 -6.37 -1.66 3.26
N PHE A 194 -5.50 -0.74 3.68
CA PHE A 194 -4.84 -0.80 4.97
C PHE A 194 -5.86 -0.69 6.12
N ASP A 195 -6.80 0.25 6.00
CA ASP A 195 -7.78 0.57 7.01
C ASP A 195 -8.78 -0.58 7.23
N ILE A 196 -9.40 -1.10 6.16
CA ILE A 196 -10.34 -2.24 6.29
C ILE A 196 -9.70 -3.45 6.96
N THR A 197 -8.42 -3.70 6.70
CA THR A 197 -7.71 -4.83 7.30
C THR A 197 -7.39 -4.57 8.77
N THR A 198 -6.94 -3.35 9.09
CA THR A 198 -6.63 -2.94 10.47
C THR A 198 -7.88 -2.96 11.34
N LEU A 199 -8.98 -2.41 10.86
CA LEU A 199 -10.26 -2.39 11.56
C LEU A 199 -10.85 -3.79 11.71
N ALA A 200 -10.76 -4.65 10.69
CA ALA A 200 -11.20 -6.04 10.79
C ALA A 200 -10.42 -6.79 11.88
N ASN A 201 -9.09 -6.60 11.95
CA ASN A 201 -8.25 -7.18 12.99
C ASN A 201 -8.62 -6.62 14.38
N ALA A 202 -8.78 -5.31 14.52
CA ALA A 202 -9.15 -4.68 15.80
C ALA A 202 -10.53 -5.15 16.28
N LYS A 203 -11.49 -5.36 15.37
CA LYS A 203 -12.78 -5.95 15.73
C LYS A 203 -12.62 -7.40 16.20
N TYR A 204 -11.84 -8.21 15.50
CA TYR A 204 -11.70 -9.63 15.79
C TYR A 204 -10.89 -9.91 17.08
N TYR A 205 -9.75 -9.24 17.24
CA TYR A 205 -8.83 -9.49 18.35
C TYR A 205 -9.13 -8.63 19.59
N ASP A 206 -9.56 -7.38 19.40
CA ASP A 206 -9.77 -6.44 20.51
C ASP A 206 -11.25 -6.20 20.83
N ASN A 207 -12.17 -6.78 20.04
CA ASN A 207 -13.63 -6.66 20.19
C ASN A 207 -14.11 -5.20 20.33
N LEU A 208 -13.52 -4.30 19.53
CA LEU A 208 -13.86 -2.89 19.56
C LEU A 208 -15.30 -2.64 19.07
N SER A 209 -15.97 -1.66 19.67
CA SER A 209 -17.27 -1.19 19.22
C SER A 209 -17.17 -0.42 17.90
N ASP A 210 -18.28 -0.34 17.15
CA ASP A 210 -18.35 0.41 15.88
C ASP A 210 -17.84 1.84 16.02
N LYS A 211 -18.16 2.52 17.14
CA LYS A 211 -17.65 3.87 17.41
C LYS A 211 -16.12 3.90 17.52
N LYS A 212 -15.53 3.01 18.33
CA LYS A 212 -14.06 2.95 18.49
C LYS A 212 -13.35 2.55 17.20
N LEU A 213 -13.97 1.70 16.38
CA LEU A 213 -13.46 1.35 15.06
C LEU A 213 -13.46 2.58 14.14
N LEU A 214 -14.54 3.36 14.12
CA LEU A 214 -14.60 4.61 13.35
C LEU A 214 -13.57 5.62 13.85
N ASP A 215 -13.45 5.84 15.15
CA ASP A 215 -12.49 6.76 15.77
C ASP A 215 -11.03 6.44 15.38
N ASN A 216 -10.74 5.16 15.08
CA ASN A 216 -9.43 4.68 14.65
C ASN A 216 -9.28 4.57 13.12
N SER A 217 -10.33 4.84 12.36
CA SER A 217 -10.34 4.68 10.91
C SER A 217 -9.57 5.79 10.21
N LEU A 218 -8.79 5.41 9.20
CA LEU A 218 -8.12 6.36 8.32
C LEU A 218 -9.10 7.16 7.45
N ILE A 219 -10.36 6.74 7.31
CA ILE A 219 -11.36 7.48 6.52
C ILE A 219 -11.55 8.91 7.04
N GLN A 220 -11.41 9.12 8.35
CA GLN A 220 -11.56 10.44 8.99
C GLN A 220 -10.53 11.46 8.51
N TYR A 221 -9.38 11.02 7.99
CA TYR A 221 -8.38 11.93 7.38
C TYR A 221 -8.82 12.47 6.02
N PHE A 222 -9.86 11.88 5.41
CA PHE A 222 -10.31 12.22 4.06
C PHE A 222 -11.73 12.78 4.01
N THR A 223 -12.52 12.64 5.08
CA THR A 223 -13.91 13.11 5.13
C THR A 223 -14.39 13.38 6.56
N ASP A 224 -15.32 14.33 6.69
CA ASP A 224 -16.00 14.67 7.93
C ASP A 224 -17.30 13.85 8.17
N THR A 225 -17.63 12.91 7.28
CA THR A 225 -18.91 12.16 7.30
C THR A 225 -19.17 11.41 8.62
N PHE A 226 -18.12 11.06 9.36
CA PHE A 226 -18.21 10.23 10.58
C PHE A 226 -17.76 10.95 11.86
N SER A 227 -17.53 12.27 11.79
CA SER A 227 -17.08 13.12 12.88
C SER A 227 -18.21 13.58 13.79
#